data_AF-C1BSY0-F1
#
_entry.id   AF-C1BSY0-F1
#
_cell.length_a   1.000
_cell.length_b   1.000
_cell.length_c   1.000
_cell.angle_alpha   90.00
_cell.angle_beta   90.00
_cell.angle_gamma   90.00
#
_symmetry.space_group_name_H-M   'P 1'
#
loop_
_entity.id
_entity.type
_entity.pdbx_description
1 polymer ?
#
loop_
_entity_poly.entity_id
_entity_poly.type
_entity_poly.pdbx_seq_one_letter_code
_entity_poly.pdbx_strand_id
1 'polypeptide(L)'
;MNELDPLRAEAEQLKNAIRDGRKAACDTTLAQAAGTMDPIGRIQMRTRRTLRGHLSKIYAMHWGAESRNLVSASQDGKLIVWDSYSTNKVHAIPLRSSWVMTCAYAPSGNFVACGGLDNICSIYK
;
A
#
# COMPACT_ATOMS: atom_id res chain seq x y z
N MET A 1 -45.18 -7.17 1.05
CA MET A 1 -45.03 -5.75 1.46
C MET A 1 -43.56 -5.42 1.24
N ASN A 2 -43.20 -4.32 0.58
CA ASN A 2 -41.84 -4.09 0.09
C ASN A 2 -40.91 -3.67 1.26
N GLU A 3 -40.17 -4.63 1.83
CA GLU A 3 -39.28 -4.42 2.98
C GLU A 3 -38.04 -3.56 2.66
N LEU A 4 -37.81 -3.23 1.38
CA LEU A 4 -36.65 -2.46 0.94
C LEU A 4 -36.69 -0.99 1.39
N ASP A 5 -37.88 -0.37 1.36
CA ASP A 5 -38.07 1.03 1.67
C ASP A 5 -37.84 1.37 3.16
N PRO A 6 -38.34 0.59 4.15
CA PRO A 6 -37.99 0.83 5.55
C PRO A 6 -36.50 0.60 5.84
N LEU A 7 -35.86 -0.41 5.24
CA LEU A 7 -34.42 -0.65 5.41
C LEU A 7 -33.56 0.51 4.85
N ARG A 8 -33.96 1.11 3.73
CA ARG A 8 -33.30 2.31 3.20
C ARG A 8 -33.45 3.51 4.12
N ALA A 9 -34.64 3.72 4.69
CA ALA A 9 -34.90 4.80 5.62
C ALA A 9 -34.08 4.63 6.92
N GLU A 10 -34.03 3.42 7.46
CA GLU A 10 -33.21 3.09 8.63
C GLU A 10 -31.72 3.32 8.38
N ALA A 11 -31.20 2.91 7.22
CA ALA A 11 -29.80 3.15 6.87
C ALA A 11 -29.44 4.65 6.80
N GLU A 12 -30.31 5.49 6.22
CA GLU A 12 -30.09 6.93 6.20
C GLU A 12 -30.22 7.55 7.61
N GLN A 13 -31.12 7.03 8.46
CA GLN A 13 -31.22 7.46 9.85
C GLN A 13 -29.93 7.14 10.63
N LEU A 14 -29.41 5.91 10.51
CA LEU A 14 -28.15 5.51 11.16
C LEU A 14 -26.96 6.34 10.67
N LYS A 15 -26.90 6.61 9.36
CA LYS A 15 -25.87 7.49 8.78
C LYS A 15 -25.95 8.91 9.30
N ASN A 16 -27.14 9.45 9.52
CA ASN A 16 -27.33 10.78 10.13
C ASN A 16 -26.93 10.77 11.61
N ALA A 17 -27.32 9.74 12.37
CA ALA A 17 -26.90 9.60 13.76
C ALA A 17 -25.37 9.52 13.91
N ILE A 18 -24.68 8.77 13.03
CA ILE A 18 -23.21 8.73 13.00
C ILE A 18 -22.62 10.10 12.66
N ARG A 19 -23.22 10.83 11.71
CA ARG A 19 -22.77 12.18 11.34
C ARG A 19 -22.90 13.15 12.52
N ASP A 20 -24.01 13.10 13.23
CA ASP A 20 -24.27 13.96 14.38
C ASP A 20 -23.35 13.62 15.54
N GLY A 21 -23.12 12.32 15.81
CA GLY A 21 -22.14 11.88 16.80
C GLY A 21 -20.71 12.33 16.47
N ARG A 22 -20.29 12.23 15.20
CA ARG A 22 -18.99 12.76 14.75
C ARG A 22 -18.89 14.27 14.93
N LYS A 23 -19.98 15.01 14.64
CA LYS A 23 -20.02 16.46 14.80
C LYS A 23 -19.95 16.87 16.27
N ALA A 24 -20.65 16.16 17.15
CA ALA A 24 -20.63 16.40 18.59
C ALA A 24 -19.23 16.20 19.19
N ALA A 25 -18.46 15.23 18.68
CA ALA A 25 -17.08 14.98 19.09
C ALA A 25 -16.03 15.86 18.38
N CYS A 26 -16.43 16.71 17.41
CA CYS A 26 -15.51 17.54 16.63
C CYS A 26 -15.30 18.90 17.31
N ASP A 27 -14.59 18.89 18.44
CA ASP A 27 -14.29 20.06 19.28
C ASP A 27 -13.17 20.95 18.71
N THR A 28 -12.25 20.37 17.94
CA THR A 28 -11.16 21.09 17.28
C THR A 28 -10.75 20.43 15.96
N THR A 29 -9.78 21.03 15.27
CA THR A 29 -9.15 20.47 14.08
C THR A 29 -7.67 20.24 14.31
N LEU A 30 -7.06 19.30 13.57
CA LEU A 30 -5.62 19.07 13.63
C LEU A 30 -4.82 20.36 13.37
N ALA A 31 -5.29 21.22 12.46
CA ALA A 31 -4.63 22.48 12.14
C ALA A 31 -4.66 23.48 13.30
N GLN A 32 -5.77 23.56 14.05
CA GLN A 32 -5.86 24.42 15.24
C GLN A 32 -5.01 23.86 16.40
N ALA A 33 -5.07 22.55 16.64
CA ALA A 33 -4.29 21.91 17.69
C ALA A 33 -2.77 22.00 17.44
N ALA A 34 -2.35 21.92 16.18
CA ALA A 34 -0.95 22.03 15.79
C ALA A 34 -0.48 23.48 15.53
N GLY A 35 -1.32 24.49 15.78
CA GLY A 35 -1.05 25.87 15.39
C GLY A 35 0.17 26.52 16.07
N THR A 36 0.63 25.95 17.17
CA THR A 36 1.83 26.39 17.90
C THR A 36 3.10 25.62 17.53
N MET A 37 3.00 24.62 16.66
CA MET A 37 4.16 23.81 16.26
C MET A 37 5.00 24.54 15.22
N ASP A 38 6.31 24.51 15.40
CA ASP A 38 7.24 25.07 14.41
C ASP A 38 7.15 24.28 13.08
N PRO A 39 7.15 24.97 11.93
CA PRO A 39 7.21 24.31 10.64
C PRO A 39 8.51 23.51 10.48
N ILE A 40 8.43 22.30 9.90
CA ILE A 40 9.57 21.40 9.62
C ILE A 40 10.61 22.03 8.65
N GLY A 41 10.29 23.17 8.04
CA GLY A 41 11.12 23.84 7.05
C GLY A 41 11.11 23.13 5.69
N ARG A 42 11.98 23.58 4.77
CA ARG A 42 12.03 23.03 3.41
C ARG A 42 12.73 21.66 3.40
N ILE A 43 11.98 20.61 3.09
CA ILE A 43 12.54 19.26 2.88
C ILE A 43 13.08 19.15 1.44
N GLN A 44 14.38 18.86 1.29
CA GLN A 44 15.02 18.65 -0.03
C GLN A 44 15.46 17.19 -0.18
N MET A 45 14.57 16.34 -0.69
CA MET A 45 14.92 14.95 -1.00
C MET A 45 15.76 14.85 -2.29
N ARG A 46 16.68 13.90 -2.32
CA ARG A 46 17.47 13.55 -3.51
C ARG A 46 17.47 12.03 -3.69
N THR A 47 17.38 11.57 -4.94
CA THR A 47 17.51 10.16 -5.27
C THR A 47 18.88 9.63 -4.83
N ARG A 48 18.89 8.63 -3.96
CA ARG A 48 20.14 7.98 -3.49
C ARG A 48 20.50 6.71 -4.25
N ARG A 49 19.50 6.04 -4.82
CA ARG A 49 19.63 4.75 -5.53
C ARG A 49 18.64 4.68 -6.68
N THR A 50 19.02 4.01 -7.75
CA THR A 50 18.16 3.71 -8.91
C THR A 50 18.24 2.21 -9.19
N LEU A 51 17.16 1.48 -8.86
CA LEU A 51 17.10 0.03 -9.00
C LEU A 51 16.71 -0.33 -10.45
N ARG A 52 17.72 -0.58 -11.29
CA ARG A 52 17.52 -0.93 -12.71
C ARG A 52 17.35 -2.44 -12.87
N GLY A 53 16.27 -2.88 -13.53
CA GLY A 53 16.11 -4.29 -13.87
C GLY A 53 14.76 -4.71 -14.44
N HIS A 54 13.67 -4.03 -14.06
CA HIS A 54 12.37 -4.27 -14.69
C HIS A 54 12.35 -3.76 -16.12
N LEU A 55 11.66 -4.49 -16.99
CA LEU A 55 11.54 -4.21 -18.42
C LEU A 55 10.16 -3.63 -18.80
N SER A 56 9.25 -3.54 -17.83
CA SER A 56 7.92 -2.98 -17.99
C SER A 56 7.48 -2.23 -16.73
N LYS A 57 6.26 -1.69 -16.75
CA LYS A 57 5.65 -0.90 -15.68
C LYS A 57 5.70 -1.64 -14.34
N ILE A 58 6.21 -0.97 -13.31
CA ILE A 58 6.19 -1.45 -11.93
C ILE A 58 4.86 -1.01 -11.31
N TYR A 59 4.12 -1.94 -10.70
CA TYR A 59 2.80 -1.67 -10.11
C TYR A 59 2.83 -1.54 -8.60
N ALA A 60 3.70 -2.31 -7.94
CA ALA A 60 3.79 -2.35 -6.49
C ALA A 60 5.22 -2.56 -6.03
N MET A 61 5.50 -2.10 -4.82
CA MET A 61 6.69 -2.42 -4.07
C MET A 61 6.37 -2.48 -2.58
N HIS A 62 7.14 -3.27 -1.82
CA HIS A 62 6.99 -3.37 -0.38
C HIS A 62 8.36 -3.58 0.29
N TRP A 63 8.65 -2.79 1.32
CA TRP A 63 9.86 -2.96 2.13
C TRP A 63 9.76 -4.21 3.00
N GLY A 64 10.89 -4.88 3.20
CA GLY A 64 11.08 -5.81 4.30
C GLY A 64 11.18 -5.08 5.63
N ALA A 65 10.92 -5.79 6.74
CA ALA A 65 10.94 -5.21 8.09
C ALA A 65 12.35 -4.74 8.51
N GLU A 66 13.40 -5.27 7.89
CA GLU A 66 14.80 -4.93 8.14
C GLU A 66 15.24 -3.62 7.48
N SER A 67 14.35 -2.91 6.77
CA SER A 67 14.61 -1.61 6.13
C SER A 67 15.76 -1.60 5.12
N ARG A 68 16.13 -2.78 4.60
CA ARG A 68 17.20 -2.96 3.62
C ARG A 68 16.70 -3.59 2.33
N ASN A 69 15.98 -4.71 2.40
CA ASN A 69 15.42 -5.33 1.22
C ASN A 69 14.03 -4.80 0.93
N LEU A 70 13.66 -4.86 -0.34
CA LEU A 70 12.30 -4.63 -0.79
C LEU A 70 11.97 -5.59 -1.92
N VAL A 71 10.69 -5.88 -2.09
CA VAL A 71 10.17 -6.59 -3.27
C VAL A 71 9.48 -5.59 -4.18
N SER A 72 9.59 -5.77 -5.49
CA SER A 72 8.81 -5.03 -6.49
C SER A 72 8.18 -5.96 -7.52
N ALA A 73 7.01 -5.59 -8.02
CA ALA A 73 6.23 -6.34 -8.99
C ALA A 73 6.03 -5.55 -10.28
N SER A 74 6.27 -6.18 -11.42
CA SER A 74 6.15 -5.53 -12.74
C SER A 74 5.36 -6.36 -13.73
N GLN A 75 4.77 -5.64 -14.71
CA GLN A 75 4.11 -6.22 -15.87
C GLN A 75 5.05 -6.98 -16.82
N ASP A 76 6.35 -6.99 -16.56
CA ASP A 76 7.30 -7.89 -17.22
C ASP A 76 7.19 -9.34 -16.72
N GLY A 77 6.24 -9.62 -15.82
CA GLY A 77 6.00 -10.93 -15.24
C GLY A 77 7.06 -11.33 -14.22
N LYS A 78 7.66 -10.37 -13.52
CA LYS A 78 8.65 -10.64 -12.47
C LYS A 78 8.29 -9.98 -11.15
N LEU A 79 8.52 -10.72 -10.06
CA LEU A 79 8.89 -10.12 -8.79
C LEU A 79 10.40 -10.04 -8.69
N ILE A 80 10.93 -8.91 -8.24
CA ILE A 80 12.34 -8.78 -7.92
C ILE A 80 12.48 -8.40 -6.45
N VAL A 81 13.28 -9.16 -5.71
CA VAL A 81 13.75 -8.82 -4.37
C VAL A 81 15.09 -8.12 -4.51
N TRP A 82 15.22 -6.93 -3.94
CA TRP A 82 16.39 -6.09 -4.04
C TRP A 82 17.02 -5.89 -2.67
N ASP A 83 18.35 -5.77 -2.65
CA ASP A 83 19.06 -5.11 -1.57
C ASP A 83 19.21 -3.63 -1.94
N SER A 84 18.52 -2.74 -1.23
CA SER A 84 18.50 -1.31 -1.56
C SER A 84 19.86 -0.63 -1.36
N TYR A 85 20.72 -1.16 -0.50
CA TYR A 85 22.01 -0.52 -0.19
C TYR A 85 22.98 -0.69 -1.34
N SER A 86 23.06 -1.92 -1.86
CA SER A 86 23.96 -2.34 -2.94
C SER A 86 23.34 -2.25 -4.34
N THR A 87 22.01 -2.10 -4.45
CA THR A 87 21.21 -2.18 -5.69
C THR A 87 21.17 -3.57 -6.34
N ASN A 88 21.69 -4.58 -5.65
CA ASN A 88 21.71 -5.95 -6.15
C ASN A 88 20.30 -6.56 -6.16
N LYS A 89 20.05 -7.40 -7.15
CA LYS A 89 18.87 -8.26 -7.20
C LYS A 89 19.19 -9.52 -6.41
N VAL A 90 18.59 -9.67 -5.24
CA VAL A 90 18.74 -10.87 -4.40
C VAL A 90 17.98 -12.04 -5.04
N HIS A 91 16.76 -11.78 -5.51
CA HIS A 91 15.95 -12.76 -6.23
C HIS A 91 15.22 -12.11 -7.41
N ALA A 92 15.00 -12.89 -8.47
CA ALA A 92 14.12 -12.55 -9.58
C ALA A 92 13.20 -13.73 -9.86
N ILE A 93 11.95 -13.62 -9.43
CA ILE A 93 10.95 -14.69 -9.46
C ILE A 93 10.07 -14.47 -10.68
N PRO A 94 10.08 -15.40 -11.67
CA PRO A 94 9.15 -15.34 -12.79
C PRO A 94 7.74 -15.71 -12.33
N LEU A 95 6.78 -14.88 -12.73
CA LEU A 95 5.37 -15.06 -12.46
C LEU A 95 4.68 -15.80 -13.61
N ARG A 96 3.64 -16.57 -13.30
CA ARG A 96 2.81 -17.21 -14.32
C ARG A 96 1.96 -16.20 -15.09
N SER A 97 1.42 -15.21 -14.39
CA SER A 97 0.69 -14.09 -14.98
C SER A 97 1.57 -12.86 -15.01
N SER A 98 1.70 -12.24 -16.19
CA SER A 98 2.38 -10.95 -16.31
C SER A 98 1.57 -9.80 -15.71
N TRP A 99 0.27 -9.98 -15.47
CA TRP A 99 -0.62 -8.92 -15.01
C TRP A 99 -0.67 -8.78 -13.49
N VAL A 100 0.50 -8.65 -12.87
CA VAL A 100 0.63 -8.43 -11.42
C VAL A 100 0.24 -7.00 -11.03
N MET A 101 -0.49 -6.86 -9.92
CA MET A 101 -0.99 -5.58 -9.42
C MET A 101 -0.51 -5.27 -8.00
N THR A 102 -0.10 -6.29 -7.25
CA THR A 102 0.36 -6.14 -5.87
C THR A 102 1.53 -7.05 -5.53
N CYS A 103 2.31 -6.66 -4.53
CA CYS A 103 3.24 -7.53 -3.84
C CYS A 103 3.34 -7.18 -2.37
N ALA A 104 3.75 -8.15 -1.56
CA ALA A 104 4.00 -7.97 -0.15
C ALA A 104 5.26 -8.75 0.28
N TYR A 105 5.94 -8.21 1.28
CA TYR A 105 7.09 -8.84 1.93
C TYR A 105 6.65 -9.31 3.32
N ALA A 106 6.88 -10.59 3.65
CA ALA A 106 6.57 -11.09 4.99
C ALA A 106 7.46 -10.39 6.05
N PRO A 107 6.92 -10.02 7.22
CA PRO A 107 7.70 -9.40 8.30
C PRO A 107 8.89 -10.24 8.77
N SER A 108 8.81 -11.58 8.62
CA SER A 108 9.90 -12.51 8.94
C SER A 108 11.05 -12.49 7.92
N GLY A 109 10.87 -11.87 6.74
CA GLY A 109 11.83 -11.89 5.64
C GLY A 109 11.82 -13.18 4.79
N ASN A 110 11.06 -14.20 5.20
CA ASN A 110 11.13 -15.55 4.62
C ASN A 110 10.21 -15.79 3.43
N PHE A 111 9.29 -14.87 3.13
CA PHE A 111 8.32 -15.04 2.05
C PHE A 111 8.01 -13.72 1.37
N VAL A 112 7.62 -13.81 0.10
CA VAL A 112 6.98 -12.72 -0.65
C VAL A 112 5.68 -13.21 -1.26
N ALA A 113 4.71 -12.33 -1.42
CA ALA A 113 3.45 -12.64 -2.07
C ALA A 113 3.20 -11.68 -3.24
N CYS A 114 2.41 -12.12 -4.22
CA CYS A 114 1.88 -11.24 -5.27
C CYS A 114 0.54 -11.75 -5.82
N GLY A 115 -0.15 -10.88 -6.53
CA GLY A 115 -1.37 -11.23 -7.27
C GLY A 115 -1.79 -10.13 -8.23
N GLY A 116 -2.75 -10.45 -9.10
CA GLY A 116 -3.30 -9.48 -10.05
C GLY A 116 -4.51 -10.02 -10.80
N LEU A 117 -4.53 -9.85 -12.13
CA LEU A 117 -5.70 -10.18 -12.96
C LEU A 117 -5.96 -11.69 -13.12
N ASP A 118 -5.07 -12.54 -12.63
CA ASP A 118 -5.31 -13.98 -12.53
C ASP A 118 -6.19 -14.36 -11.34
N ASN A 119 -6.58 -13.38 -10.50
CA ASN A 119 -7.38 -13.57 -9.28
C ASN A 119 -6.72 -14.53 -8.27
N ILE A 120 -5.39 -14.69 -8.33
CA ILE A 120 -4.63 -15.57 -7.45
C ILE A 120 -3.65 -14.76 -6.62
N CYS A 121 -3.57 -15.07 -5.32
CA CYS A 121 -2.47 -14.65 -4.47
C CYS A 121 -1.45 -15.79 -4.36
N SER A 122 -0.29 -15.62 -4.99
CA SER A 122 0.81 -16.59 -4.94
C SER A 122 1.80 -16.22 -3.83
N ILE A 123 2.24 -17.20 -3.05
CA ILE A 123 3.25 -17.05 -1.99
C ILE A 123 4.52 -17.79 -2.43
N TYR A 124 5.66 -17.12 -2.29
CA TYR A 124 6.99 -17.65 -2.62
C TYR A 124 7.85 -17.64 -1.37
N LYS A 125 8.60 -18.73 -1.17
CA LYS A 125 9.62 -18.89 -0.13
C LYS A 125 10.98 -18.49 -0.68
#